data_AF-F2Z8R0-F1
#
_entry.id   AF-F2Z8R0-F1
#
_cell.length_a   1.000
_cell.length_b   1.000
_cell.length_c   1.000
_cell.angle_alpha   90.00
_cell.angle_beta   90.00
_cell.angle_gamma   90.00
#
_symmetry.space_group_name_H-M   'P 1'
#
loop_
_entity.id
_entity.type
_entity.pdbx_description
1 polymer ?
#
loop_
_entity_poly.entity_id
_entity_poly.type
_entity_poly.pdbx_seq_one_letter_code
_entity_poly.pdbx_strand_id
1 'polypeptide(L)'
;MTEPNQPQPNPNKPKPPIPPMDTIADSDRMPPRTPRTAPPRPAPIRTRDDIPTGALAMLGIGGGLAVILVLVVGVPRLIDWSHHQDWHWVTQWVATVADPVHAYLAAHTAGLPMTPSSAFVIWQGIGAVSLVLAWATGAVGARLTWIAHGACTAAMVWDAAPAPARPVATALSVLAWTIGSLFALRGLSLRPVLHIHNHPAR
;
A
#
# COMPACT_ATOMS: atom_id res chain seq x y z
N MET A 1 -67.30 -49.85 -36.79
CA MET A 1 -66.91 -48.53 -36.24
C MET A 1 -67.71 -47.50 -37.00
N THR A 2 -68.70 -46.90 -36.36
CA THR A 2 -69.74 -46.07 -36.98
C THR A 2 -69.49 -44.63 -36.55
N GLU A 3 -69.27 -43.74 -37.51
CA GLU A 3 -68.99 -42.32 -37.29
C GLU A 3 -70.26 -41.59 -36.78
N PRO A 4 -70.19 -40.78 -35.71
CA PRO A 4 -71.36 -40.12 -35.15
C PRO A 4 -71.77 -38.90 -35.98
N ASN A 5 -73.03 -38.94 -36.41
CA ASN A 5 -73.78 -37.93 -37.14
C ASN A 5 -73.74 -36.55 -36.42
N GLN A 6 -73.08 -35.56 -37.01
CA GLN A 6 -73.07 -34.18 -36.50
C GLN A 6 -74.41 -33.48 -36.79
N PRO A 7 -75.06 -32.84 -35.80
CA PRO A 7 -76.35 -32.20 -36.01
C PRO A 7 -76.24 -30.97 -36.93
N GLN A 8 -77.08 -30.94 -37.96
CA GLN A 8 -77.22 -29.84 -38.92
C GLN A 8 -77.60 -28.51 -38.22
N PRO A 9 -76.97 -27.37 -38.56
CA PRO A 9 -77.26 -26.09 -37.94
C PRO A 9 -78.67 -25.60 -38.30
N ASN A 10 -79.48 -25.30 -37.29
CA ASN A 10 -80.85 -24.79 -37.45
C ASN A 10 -80.83 -23.37 -38.08
N PRO A 11 -81.44 -23.16 -39.26
CA PRO A 11 -81.40 -21.88 -39.98
C PRO A 11 -82.22 -20.76 -39.32
N ASN A 12 -83.03 -21.08 -38.30
CA ASN A 12 -83.92 -20.12 -37.63
C ASN A 12 -83.35 -19.53 -36.33
N LYS A 13 -82.04 -19.64 -36.08
CA LYS A 13 -81.41 -19.03 -34.91
C LYS A 13 -81.15 -17.53 -35.16
N PRO A 14 -81.72 -16.60 -34.36
CA PRO A 14 -81.46 -15.17 -34.51
C PRO A 14 -79.97 -14.87 -34.38
N LYS A 15 -79.44 -14.08 -35.32
CA LYS A 15 -78.03 -13.65 -35.33
C LYS A 15 -77.75 -12.82 -34.07
N PRO A 16 -76.66 -13.06 -33.31
CA PRO A 16 -76.35 -12.26 -32.13
C PRO A 16 -76.22 -10.78 -32.50
N PRO A 17 -76.71 -9.84 -31.65
CA PRO A 17 -76.49 -8.41 -31.87
C PRO A 17 -75.00 -8.15 -31.91
N ILE A 18 -74.53 -7.45 -32.95
CA ILE A 18 -73.15 -6.97 -33.03
C ILE A 18 -73.00 -5.95 -31.89
N PRO A 19 -72.10 -6.16 -30.92
CA PRO A 19 -71.88 -5.19 -29.87
C PRO A 19 -71.46 -3.86 -30.50
N PRO A 20 -71.86 -2.71 -29.91
CA PRO A 20 -71.38 -1.42 -30.37
C PRO A 20 -69.86 -1.46 -30.43
N MET A 21 -69.31 -0.85 -31.47
CA MET A 21 -67.89 -0.80 -31.74
C MET A 21 -67.23 -0.03 -30.59
N ASP A 22 -66.89 -0.73 -29.53
CA ASP A 22 -66.12 -0.20 -28.42
C ASP A 22 -64.83 0.34 -29.01
N THR A 23 -64.74 1.67 -29.02
CA THR A 23 -63.49 2.40 -29.08
C THR A 23 -62.53 1.67 -28.17
N ILE A 24 -61.57 0.95 -28.75
CA ILE A 24 -60.46 0.33 -28.02
C ILE A 24 -59.89 1.45 -27.15
N ALA A 25 -60.13 1.36 -25.84
CA ALA A 25 -59.61 2.33 -24.90
C ALA A 25 -58.09 2.35 -25.09
N ASP A 26 -57.48 3.53 -25.11
CA ASP A 26 -56.04 3.66 -25.37
C ASP A 26 -55.18 2.85 -24.37
N SER A 27 -55.79 2.49 -23.22
CA SER A 27 -55.26 1.58 -22.21
C SER A 27 -55.17 0.10 -22.63
N ASP A 28 -55.94 -0.35 -23.62
CA ASP A 28 -55.89 -1.72 -24.17
C ASP A 28 -54.96 -1.82 -25.38
N ARG A 29 -54.38 -0.71 -25.85
CA ARG A 29 -53.29 -0.77 -26.82
C ARG A 29 -52.05 -1.29 -26.12
N MET A 30 -51.77 -2.58 -26.35
CA MET A 30 -50.51 -3.19 -25.98
C MET A 30 -49.38 -2.32 -26.57
N PRO A 31 -48.44 -1.82 -25.74
CA PRO A 31 -47.34 -1.02 -26.25
C PRO A 31 -46.58 -1.85 -27.29
N PRO A 32 -46.05 -1.22 -28.36
CA PRO A 32 -45.23 -1.93 -29.32
C PRO A 32 -44.16 -2.69 -28.54
N ARG A 33 -44.06 -4.00 -28.78
CA ARG A 33 -42.95 -4.81 -28.24
C ARG A 33 -41.68 -4.09 -28.64
N THR A 34 -41.08 -3.37 -27.70
CA THR A 34 -39.74 -2.81 -27.88
C THR A 34 -38.89 -3.97 -28.35
N PRO A 35 -38.18 -3.84 -29.49
CA PRO A 35 -37.24 -4.85 -29.93
C PRO A 35 -36.41 -5.20 -28.70
N ARG A 36 -36.46 -6.46 -28.27
CA ARG A 36 -35.63 -6.93 -27.17
C ARG A 36 -34.22 -6.73 -27.69
N THR A 37 -33.60 -5.62 -27.29
CA THR A 37 -32.20 -5.36 -27.56
C THR A 37 -31.49 -6.62 -27.10
N ALA A 38 -30.89 -7.33 -28.04
CA ALA A 38 -30.05 -8.46 -27.71
C ALA A 38 -29.15 -8.02 -26.56
N PRO A 39 -28.96 -8.86 -25.52
CA PRO A 39 -28.07 -8.49 -24.43
C PRO A 39 -26.77 -7.97 -25.06
N PRO A 40 -26.26 -6.81 -24.62
CA PRO A 40 -25.07 -6.23 -25.22
C PRO A 40 -24.03 -7.34 -25.28
N ARG A 41 -23.60 -7.69 -26.50
CA ARG A 41 -22.51 -8.65 -26.70
C ARG A 41 -21.42 -8.22 -25.71
N PRO A 42 -20.96 -9.09 -24.80
CA PRO A 42 -19.91 -8.72 -23.86
C PRO A 42 -18.82 -8.04 -24.66
N ALA A 43 -18.54 -6.78 -24.37
CA ALA A 43 -17.39 -6.12 -24.95
C ALA A 43 -16.22 -7.07 -24.72
N PRO A 44 -15.37 -7.34 -25.74
CA PRO A 44 -14.20 -8.16 -25.51
C PRO A 44 -13.51 -7.59 -24.28
N ILE A 45 -13.33 -8.43 -23.26
CA ILE A 45 -12.61 -8.06 -22.05
C ILE A 45 -11.28 -7.56 -22.57
N ARG A 46 -11.06 -6.24 -22.50
CA ARG A 46 -9.78 -5.64 -22.79
C ARG A 46 -8.88 -6.15 -21.70
N THR A 47 -8.22 -7.27 -21.95
CA THR A 47 -7.19 -7.80 -21.08
C THR A 47 -6.18 -6.68 -20.90
N ARG A 48 -5.70 -6.52 -19.67
CA ARG A 48 -4.70 -5.53 -19.28
C ARG A 48 -3.33 -5.76 -19.98
N ASP A 49 -3.31 -6.60 -21.00
CA ASP A 49 -2.17 -7.10 -21.74
C ASP A 49 -1.95 -6.34 -23.06
N ASP A 50 -2.82 -5.38 -23.42
CA ASP A 50 -2.64 -4.47 -24.56
C ASP A 50 -1.65 -3.33 -24.29
N ILE A 51 -0.89 -3.37 -23.19
CA ILE A 51 0.22 -2.43 -23.00
C ILE A 51 1.34 -2.94 -23.92
N PRO A 52 1.72 -2.20 -24.98
CA PRO A 52 2.79 -2.64 -25.86
C PRO A 52 4.02 -2.89 -24.98
N THR A 53 4.68 -4.04 -25.15
CA THR A 53 5.83 -4.46 -24.35
C THR A 53 6.94 -3.39 -24.29
N GLY A 54 6.97 -2.45 -25.25
CA GLY A 54 7.84 -1.27 -25.25
C GLY A 54 7.41 -0.06 -24.38
N ALA A 55 6.13 0.07 -23.99
CA ALA A 55 5.66 1.19 -23.15
C ALA A 55 6.11 1.08 -21.68
N LEU A 56 6.29 -0.14 -21.16
CA LEU A 56 6.88 -0.35 -19.83
C LEU A 56 8.40 -0.13 -19.82
N ALA A 57 9.08 -0.35 -20.96
CA ALA A 57 10.50 -0.07 -21.09
C ALA A 57 10.81 1.45 -21.16
N MET A 58 9.97 2.23 -21.85
CA MET A 58 10.15 3.68 -21.99
C MET A 58 9.93 4.46 -20.68
N LEU A 59 9.02 4.01 -19.80
CA LEU A 59 8.82 4.63 -18.47
C LEU A 59 9.91 4.25 -17.46
N GLY A 60 10.53 3.07 -17.60
CA GLY A 60 11.66 2.65 -16.77
C GLY A 60 12.96 3.39 -17.10
N ILE A 61 13.23 3.65 -18.39
CA ILE A 61 14.46 4.33 -18.82
C ILE A 61 14.35 5.85 -18.66
N GLY A 62 13.20 6.46 -18.98
CA GLY A 62 13.00 7.90 -18.78
C GLY A 62 12.93 8.31 -17.31
N GLY A 63 12.26 7.50 -16.48
CA GLY A 63 12.24 7.68 -15.02
C GLY A 63 13.60 7.41 -14.38
N GLY A 64 14.31 6.39 -14.83
CA GLY A 64 15.68 6.09 -14.40
C GLY A 64 16.67 7.20 -14.74
N LEU A 65 16.63 7.73 -15.97
CA LEU A 65 17.47 8.86 -16.39
C LEU A 65 17.11 10.15 -15.64
N ALA A 66 15.84 10.41 -15.33
CA ALA A 66 15.44 11.56 -14.53
C ALA A 66 15.93 11.44 -13.07
N VAL A 67 15.82 10.27 -12.46
CA VAL A 67 16.35 10.01 -11.11
C VAL A 67 17.88 10.10 -11.10
N ILE A 68 18.56 9.54 -12.10
CA ILE A 68 20.01 9.64 -12.25
C ILE A 68 20.43 11.10 -12.48
N LEU A 69 19.71 11.88 -13.28
CA LEU A 69 20.00 13.30 -13.49
C LEU A 69 19.79 14.12 -12.21
N VAL A 70 18.72 13.86 -11.45
CA VAL A 70 18.46 14.49 -10.15
C VAL A 70 19.53 14.10 -9.13
N LEU A 71 20.02 12.85 -9.15
CA LEU A 71 21.14 12.43 -8.29
C LEU A 71 22.45 13.09 -8.74
N VAL A 72 22.78 13.08 -10.03
CA VAL A 72 24.05 13.63 -10.56
C VAL A 72 24.12 15.14 -10.46
N VAL A 73 22.99 15.87 -10.52
CA VAL A 73 22.97 17.33 -10.39
C VAL A 73 22.64 17.79 -8.96
N GLY A 74 21.75 17.07 -8.28
CA GLY A 74 21.31 17.39 -6.93
C GLY A 74 22.34 17.00 -5.87
N VAL A 75 23.02 15.86 -6.00
CA VAL A 75 24.02 15.41 -5.02
C VAL A 75 25.22 16.36 -4.97
N PRO A 76 25.83 16.82 -6.09
CA PRO A 76 26.94 17.78 -6.02
C PRO A 76 26.52 19.13 -5.43
N ARG A 77 25.33 19.64 -5.75
CA ARG A 77 24.85 20.90 -5.17
C ARG A 77 24.46 20.79 -3.70
N LEU A 78 23.93 19.64 -3.30
CA LEU A 78 23.67 19.32 -1.90
C LEU A 78 24.98 19.14 -1.13
N ILE A 79 25.98 18.52 -1.75
CA ILE A 79 27.34 18.36 -1.21
C ILE A 79 28.02 19.73 -1.07
N ASP A 80 27.95 20.59 -2.07
CA ASP A 80 28.57 21.92 -2.07
C ASP A 80 27.89 22.87 -1.06
N TRP A 81 26.55 22.84 -0.98
CA TRP A 81 25.80 23.47 0.10
C TRP A 81 26.17 22.89 1.47
N SER A 82 26.36 21.57 1.57
CA SER A 82 26.75 20.94 2.82
C SER A 82 28.17 21.31 3.25
N HIS A 83 29.10 21.53 2.32
CA HIS A 83 30.47 21.93 2.63
C HIS A 83 30.56 23.38 3.14
N HIS A 84 29.61 24.24 2.78
CA HIS A 84 29.53 25.62 3.28
C HIS A 84 28.80 25.74 4.63
N GLN A 85 28.10 24.68 5.05
CA GLN A 85 27.34 24.67 6.28
C GLN A 85 28.18 23.98 7.37
N ASP A 86 28.42 24.65 8.51
CA ASP A 86 29.19 24.08 9.62
C ASP A 86 28.43 22.94 10.32
N TRP A 87 28.45 21.74 9.74
CA TRP A 87 27.82 20.51 10.27
C TRP A 87 28.54 19.91 11.47
N HIS A 88 29.48 20.63 12.08
CA HIS A 88 30.26 20.12 13.21
C HIS A 88 29.36 19.61 14.35
N TRP A 89 28.22 20.27 14.60
CA TRP A 89 27.28 19.87 15.62
C TRP A 89 26.59 18.54 15.29
N VAL A 90 26.32 18.25 14.01
CA VAL A 90 25.75 16.96 13.57
C VAL A 90 26.80 15.87 13.64
N THR A 91 28.03 16.13 13.20
CA THR A 91 29.09 15.12 13.26
C THR A 91 29.43 14.79 14.71
N GLN A 92 29.47 15.78 15.60
CA GLN A 92 29.60 15.58 17.05
C GLN A 92 28.44 14.77 17.61
N TRP A 93 27.21 15.11 17.25
CA TRP A 93 26.04 14.37 17.70
C TRP A 93 26.03 12.91 17.21
N VAL A 94 26.39 12.68 15.94
CA VAL A 94 26.55 11.32 15.40
C VAL A 94 27.63 10.55 16.16
N ALA A 95 28.76 11.18 16.49
CA ALA A 95 29.83 10.57 17.27
C ALA A 95 29.35 10.12 18.67
N THR A 96 28.42 10.86 19.31
CA THR A 96 27.84 10.45 20.61
C THR A 96 27.12 9.10 20.59
N VAL A 97 26.69 8.65 19.40
CA VAL A 97 26.01 7.37 19.21
C VAL A 97 26.93 6.36 18.53
N ALA A 98 27.63 6.78 17.48
CA ALA A 98 28.47 5.90 16.67
C ALA A 98 29.70 5.38 17.44
N ASP A 99 30.36 6.23 18.23
CA ASP A 99 31.58 5.83 18.95
C ASP A 99 31.28 4.75 20.00
N PRO A 100 30.25 4.89 20.88
CA PRO A 100 29.87 3.82 21.79
C PRO A 100 29.44 2.53 21.08
N VAL A 101 28.68 2.61 19.98
CA VAL A 101 28.27 1.42 19.23
C VAL A 101 29.49 0.70 18.63
N HIS A 102 30.44 1.45 18.08
CA HIS A 102 31.67 0.87 17.55
C HIS A 102 32.51 0.22 18.65
N ALA A 103 32.63 0.87 19.82
CA ALA A 103 33.32 0.33 20.99
C ALA A 103 32.64 -0.95 21.52
N TYR A 104 31.30 -0.96 21.60
CA TYR A 104 30.52 -2.14 21.98
C TYR A 104 30.80 -3.31 21.03
N LEU A 105 30.71 -3.07 19.72
CA LEU A 105 30.96 -4.10 18.72
C LEU A 105 32.42 -4.58 18.74
N ALA A 106 33.38 -3.69 18.94
CA ALA A 106 34.79 -4.08 19.08
C ALA A 106 35.01 -5.03 20.27
N ALA A 107 34.38 -4.74 21.41
CA ALA A 107 34.44 -5.62 22.59
C ALA A 107 33.76 -6.98 22.35
N HIS A 108 32.60 -6.99 21.67
CA HIS A 108 31.78 -8.20 21.50
C HIS A 108 32.07 -9.01 20.23
N THR A 109 32.94 -8.52 19.35
CA THR A 109 33.45 -9.25 18.18
C THR A 109 34.85 -9.84 18.41
N ALA A 110 35.46 -9.58 19.56
CA ALA A 110 36.76 -10.14 19.93
C ALA A 110 36.67 -11.67 19.99
N GLY A 111 37.28 -12.36 19.01
CA GLY A 111 37.26 -13.82 18.88
C GLY A 111 36.32 -14.36 17.81
N LEU A 112 35.56 -13.50 17.12
CA LEU A 112 34.81 -13.87 15.92
C LEU A 112 35.67 -13.64 14.65
N PRO A 113 35.41 -14.36 13.54
CA PRO A 113 36.10 -14.12 12.26
C PRO A 113 35.71 -12.79 11.58
N MET A 114 34.81 -12.01 12.20
CA MET A 114 34.31 -10.74 11.68
C MET A 114 35.03 -9.57 12.35
N THR A 115 35.46 -8.58 11.57
CA THR A 115 36.07 -7.37 12.11
C THR A 115 35.02 -6.43 12.74
N PRO A 116 35.38 -5.61 13.74
CA PRO A 116 34.47 -4.62 14.33
C PRO A 116 33.91 -3.63 13.30
N SER A 117 34.73 -3.22 12.34
CA SER A 117 34.34 -2.34 11.24
C SER A 117 33.28 -2.96 10.34
N SER A 118 33.42 -4.26 10.01
CA SER A 118 32.43 -4.99 9.22
C SER A 118 31.12 -5.13 9.97
N ALA A 119 31.19 -5.46 11.27
CA ALA A 119 30.02 -5.54 12.15
C ALA A 119 29.26 -4.21 12.19
N PHE A 120 29.99 -3.09 12.33
CA PHE A 120 29.41 -1.75 12.34
C PHE A 120 28.74 -1.40 11.01
N VAL A 121 29.38 -1.68 9.88
CA VAL A 121 28.79 -1.45 8.56
C VAL A 121 27.52 -2.29 8.34
N ILE A 122 27.54 -3.56 8.74
CA ILE A 122 26.36 -4.45 8.68
C ILE A 122 25.24 -3.89 9.56
N TRP A 123 25.58 -3.46 10.79
CA TRP A 123 24.62 -2.85 11.71
C TRP A 123 23.95 -1.62 11.10
N GLN A 124 24.73 -0.70 10.54
CA GLN A 124 24.22 0.49 9.86
C GLN A 124 23.37 0.13 8.64
N GLY A 125 23.81 -0.87 7.86
CA GLY A 125 23.08 -1.38 6.69
C GLY A 125 21.69 -1.92 7.05
N ILE A 126 21.58 -2.72 8.11
CA ILE A 126 20.29 -3.25 8.59
C ILE A 126 19.36 -2.12 9.02
N GLY A 127 19.89 -1.14 9.77
CA GLY A 127 19.13 0.05 10.17
C GLY A 127 18.59 0.83 8.98
N ALA A 128 19.45 1.15 8.01
CA ALA A 128 19.08 1.89 6.80
C ALA A 128 18.07 1.12 5.93
N VAL A 129 18.32 -0.16 5.66
CA VAL A 129 17.43 -1.00 4.84
C VAL A 129 16.07 -1.16 5.52
N SER A 130 16.03 -1.39 6.83
CA SER A 130 14.76 -1.52 7.56
C SER A 130 13.96 -0.22 7.54
N LEU A 131 14.61 0.95 7.70
CA LEU A 131 13.95 2.25 7.59
C LEU A 131 13.36 2.49 6.20
N VAL A 132 14.16 2.26 5.15
CA VAL A 132 13.73 2.44 3.75
C VAL A 132 12.59 1.48 3.44
N LEU A 133 12.70 0.22 3.84
CA LEU A 133 11.66 -0.78 3.61
C LEU A 133 10.38 -0.43 4.38
N ALA A 134 10.48 -0.01 5.64
CA ALA A 134 9.34 0.42 6.45
C ALA A 134 8.65 1.66 5.83
N TRP A 135 9.43 2.63 5.36
CA TRP A 135 8.90 3.84 4.73
C TRP A 135 8.26 3.59 3.36
N ALA A 136 8.88 2.75 2.53
CA ALA A 136 8.44 2.48 1.16
C ALA A 136 7.26 1.50 1.11
N THR A 137 7.31 0.42 1.90
CA THR A 137 6.33 -0.67 1.83
C THR A 137 5.30 -0.64 2.97
N GLY A 138 5.59 0.03 4.07
CA GLY A 138 4.77 -0.04 5.29
C GLY A 138 4.76 -1.42 5.96
N ALA A 139 5.65 -2.35 5.56
CA ALA A 139 5.69 -3.71 6.07
C ALA A 139 5.90 -3.73 7.59
N VAL A 140 5.07 -4.50 8.30
CA VAL A 140 5.14 -4.65 9.77
C VAL A 140 6.51 -5.20 10.20
N GLY A 141 7.02 -6.19 9.46
CA GLY A 141 8.36 -6.75 9.73
C GLY A 141 9.45 -5.69 9.69
N ALA A 142 9.45 -4.84 8.66
CA ALA A 142 10.44 -3.76 8.53
C ALA A 142 10.33 -2.73 9.67
N ARG A 143 9.10 -2.39 10.09
CA ARG A 143 8.86 -1.50 11.24
C ARG A 143 9.37 -2.11 12.54
N LEU A 144 9.08 -3.39 12.78
CA LEU A 144 9.56 -4.09 13.97
C LEU A 144 11.09 -4.18 13.97
N THR A 145 11.71 -4.49 12.82
CA THR A 145 13.17 -4.48 12.69
C THR A 145 13.76 -3.10 12.97
N TRP A 146 13.16 -2.02 12.46
CA TRP A 146 13.61 -0.66 12.73
C TRP A 146 13.56 -0.30 14.22
N ILE A 147 12.46 -0.63 14.90
CA ILE A 147 12.29 -0.36 16.33
C ILE A 147 13.24 -1.22 17.17
N ALA A 148 13.36 -2.51 16.86
CA ALA A 148 14.29 -3.41 17.54
C ALA A 148 15.75 -2.97 17.35
N HIS A 149 16.11 -2.55 16.14
CA HIS A 149 17.43 -2.00 15.83
C HIS A 149 17.73 -0.76 16.67
N GLY A 150 16.75 0.14 16.84
CA GLY A 150 16.86 1.31 17.71
C GLY A 150 17.05 0.97 19.18
N ALA A 151 16.23 0.05 19.69
CA ALA A 151 16.33 -0.40 21.08
C ALA A 151 17.70 -1.04 21.37
N CYS A 152 18.17 -1.90 20.46
CA CYS A 152 19.51 -2.49 20.56
C CYS A 152 20.61 -1.43 20.47
N THR A 153 20.49 -0.44 19.58
CA THR A 153 21.47 0.67 19.47
C THR A 153 21.52 1.47 20.78
N ALA A 154 20.36 1.79 21.38
CA ALA A 154 20.31 2.46 22.67
C ALA A 154 20.95 1.62 23.80
N ALA A 155 20.75 0.31 23.80
CA ALA A 155 21.38 -0.60 24.75
C ALA A 155 22.90 -0.66 24.57
N MET A 156 23.40 -0.73 23.33
CA MET A 156 24.84 -0.68 23.04
C MET A 156 25.48 0.64 23.51
N VAL A 157 24.79 1.76 23.28
CA VAL A 157 25.23 3.08 23.77
C VAL A 157 25.27 3.12 25.29
N TRP A 158 24.23 2.59 25.95
CA TRP A 158 24.20 2.52 27.41
C TRP A 158 25.37 1.71 27.96
N ASP A 159 25.69 0.57 27.35
CA ASP A 159 26.75 -0.31 27.83
C ASP A 159 28.15 0.30 27.62
N ALA A 160 28.42 0.83 26.43
CA ALA A 160 29.76 1.27 26.04
C ALA A 160 30.07 2.76 26.30
N ALA A 161 29.07 3.61 26.55
CA ALA A 161 29.33 5.03 26.82
C ALA A 161 30.03 5.25 28.17
N PRO A 162 30.91 6.28 28.28
CA PRO A 162 31.57 6.63 29.53
C PRO A 162 30.56 6.91 30.65
N ALA A 163 30.83 6.41 31.86
CA ALA A 163 29.92 6.50 33.01
C ALA A 163 29.26 7.89 33.24
N PRO A 164 29.99 9.03 33.21
CA PRO A 164 29.36 10.34 33.43
C PRO A 164 28.46 10.81 32.26
N ALA A 165 28.72 10.35 31.04
CA ALA A 165 28.01 10.80 29.83
C ALA A 165 26.90 9.83 29.37
N ARG A 166 26.91 8.59 29.90
CA ARG A 166 26.04 7.49 29.49
C ARG A 166 24.55 7.85 29.43
N PRO A 167 23.93 8.49 30.45
CA PRO A 167 22.51 8.82 30.38
C PRO A 167 22.18 9.77 29.22
N VAL A 168 23.04 10.76 28.99
CA VAL A 168 22.85 11.77 27.94
C VAL A 168 23.04 11.14 26.56
N ALA A 169 24.09 10.34 26.37
CA ALA A 169 24.36 9.65 25.10
C ALA A 169 23.20 8.70 24.74
N THR A 170 22.68 7.94 25.70
CA THR A 170 21.53 7.06 25.47
C THR A 170 20.26 7.85 25.15
N ALA A 171 19.99 8.96 25.85
CA ALA A 171 18.84 9.80 25.57
C ALA A 171 18.91 10.42 24.15
N LEU A 172 20.08 10.90 23.74
CA LEU A 172 20.30 11.42 22.38
C LEU A 172 20.11 10.33 21.32
N SER A 173 20.60 9.11 21.59
CA SER A 173 20.37 7.94 20.72
C SER A 173 18.88 7.60 20.57
N VAL A 174 18.12 7.61 21.67
CA VAL A 174 16.67 7.39 21.64
C VAL A 174 15.95 8.49 20.87
N LEU A 175 16.34 9.76 21.04
CA LEU A 175 15.77 10.88 20.29
C LEU A 175 16.04 10.74 18.78
N ALA A 176 17.26 10.34 18.40
CA ALA A 176 17.61 10.04 17.01
C ALA A 176 16.65 9.02 16.41
N TRP A 177 16.43 7.92 17.14
CA TRP A 177 15.55 6.85 16.69
C TRP A 177 14.08 7.21 16.70
N THR A 178 13.66 8.09 17.61
CA THR A 178 12.30 8.63 17.66
C THR A 178 11.99 9.45 16.41
N ILE A 179 12.92 10.33 16.01
CA ILE A 179 12.80 11.11 14.78
C ILE A 179 12.71 10.18 13.57
N GLY A 180 13.59 9.17 13.46
CA GLY A 180 13.53 8.19 12.37
C GLY A 180 12.24 7.36 12.37
N SER A 181 11.68 7.06 13.54
CA SER A 181 10.43 6.31 13.68
C SER A 181 9.21 7.05 13.10
N LEU A 182 9.25 8.38 13.01
CA LEU A 182 8.20 9.15 12.32
C LEU A 182 8.07 8.74 10.84
N PHE A 183 9.18 8.38 10.21
CA PHE A 183 9.20 7.92 8.82
C PHE A 183 8.79 6.44 8.71
N ALA A 184 9.33 5.58 9.59
CA ALA A 184 9.05 4.15 9.58
C ALA A 184 7.57 3.83 9.89
N LEU A 185 6.97 4.58 10.81
CA LEU A 185 5.61 4.35 11.30
C LEU A 185 4.55 5.14 10.51
N ARG A 186 4.92 5.81 9.43
CA ARG A 186 3.95 6.54 8.60
C ARG A 186 2.83 5.61 8.13
N GLY A 187 1.60 6.09 8.18
CA GLY A 187 0.43 5.33 7.69
C GLY A 187 -0.10 4.26 8.65
N LEU A 188 0.33 4.23 9.92
CA LEU A 188 -0.40 3.50 10.96
C LEU A 188 -1.75 4.19 11.22
N SER A 189 -2.80 3.70 10.57
CA SER A 189 -4.17 4.07 10.91
C SER A 189 -4.68 3.04 11.92
N LEU A 190 -4.64 3.39 13.20
CA LEU A 190 -5.29 2.63 14.27
C LEU A 190 -6.81 2.84 14.13
N ARG A 191 -7.45 2.24 13.13
CA ARG A 191 -8.92 2.17 13.10
C ARG A 191 -9.34 1.24 14.23
N PRO A 192 -10.01 1.73 15.28
CA PRO A 192 -10.55 0.85 16.31
C PRO A 192 -11.62 -0.01 15.65
N VAL A 193 -11.38 -1.32 15.55
CA VAL A 193 -12.44 -2.27 15.18
C VAL A 193 -13.29 -2.47 16.43
N LEU A 194 -14.29 -1.60 16.62
CA LEU A 194 -15.32 -1.81 17.63
C LEU A 194 -16.13 -3.05 17.24
N HIS A 195 -15.86 -4.19 17.88
CA HIS A 195 -16.72 -5.37 17.84
C HIS A 195 -17.98 -5.10 18.66
N ILE A 196 -18.94 -4.40 18.05
CA ILE A 196 -20.28 -4.23 18.63
C ILE A 196 -20.98 -5.59 18.53
N HIS A 197 -20.99 -6.33 19.64
CA HIS A 197 -21.87 -7.49 19.78
C HIS A 197 -23.29 -6.98 19.94
N ASN A 198 -24.06 -6.97 18.85
CA ASN A 198 -25.50 -6.71 18.93
C ASN A 198 -26.14 -7.92 19.63
N HIS A 199 -26.48 -7.76 20.91
CA HIS A 199 -27.38 -8.70 21.57
C HIS A 199 -28.79 -8.53 20.97
N PRO A 200 -29.39 -9.58 20.37
CA PRO A 200 -30.77 -9.50 19.93
C PRO A 200 -31.67 -9.35 21.15
N ALA A 201 -32.48 -8.28 21.15
CA ALA A 201 -33.53 -8.10 22.14
C ALA A 201 -34.50 -9.29 22.06
N ARG A 202 -34.72 -9.96 23.20
CA ARG A 202 -35.72 -11.00 23.36
C ARG A 202 -37.09 -10.40 23.61
#